data_AF-W7D3H0-F1
#
_entry.id   AF-W7D3H0-F1
#
_cell.length_a   1.000
_cell.length_b   1.000
_cell.length_c   1.000
_cell.angle_alpha   90.00
_cell.angle_beta   90.00
_cell.angle_gamma   90.00
#
_symmetry.space_group_name_H-M   'P 1'
#
loop_
_entity.id
_entity.type
_entity.pdbx_description
1 polymer ?
#
loop_
_entity_poly.entity_id
_entity_poly.type
_entity_poly.pdbx_seq_one_letter_code
_entity_poly.pdbx_strand_id
1 'polypeptide(L)'
;MYTLTGRGDYIIVGNKEGMEFILTGNLTKGGFIANPEAIQSWHKNTEITPISQLEKEQIMTAIMQQTIHSPFKILFDETFFHEKS
;
A
#
# COMPACT_ATOMS: atom_id res chain seq x y z
N MET A 1 -7.11 0.93 -9.75
CA MET A 1 -7.07 2.30 -9.19
C MET A 1 -7.51 2.20 -7.75
N TYR A 2 -6.65 2.60 -6.83
CA TYR A 2 -6.89 2.54 -5.40
C TYR A 2 -7.14 3.95 -4.87
N THR A 3 -7.99 4.05 -3.85
CA THR A 3 -8.16 5.29 -3.10
C THR A 3 -7.12 5.32 -2.00
N LEU A 4 -6.31 6.39 -1.96
CA LEU A 4 -5.23 6.55 -0.99
C LEU A 4 -5.59 7.72 -0.07
N THR A 5 -5.87 7.43 1.20
CA THR A 5 -6.25 8.46 2.19
C THR A 5 -5.22 8.51 3.30
N GLY A 6 -4.46 9.61 3.37
CA GLY A 6 -3.51 9.83 4.46
C GLY A 6 -4.20 10.15 5.78
N ARG A 7 -3.71 9.54 6.87
CA ARG A 7 -4.16 9.76 8.25
C ARG A 7 -2.94 9.76 9.17
N GLY A 8 -2.55 10.93 9.66
CA GLY A 8 -1.40 11.06 10.58
C GLY A 8 -0.13 10.46 9.98
N ASP A 9 0.19 9.25 10.41
CA ASP A 9 1.38 8.45 10.09
C ASP A 9 1.10 7.20 9.24
N TYR A 10 -0.13 6.99 8.75
CA TYR A 10 -0.47 5.87 7.88
C TYR A 10 -1.34 6.28 6.67
N ILE A 11 -1.50 5.35 5.73
CA ILE A 11 -2.35 5.52 4.55
C ILE A 11 -3.41 4.42 4.56
N ILE A 12 -4.68 4.79 4.43
CA ILE A 12 -5.75 3.83 4.15
C ILE A 12 -5.78 3.60 2.64
N VAL A 13 -5.65 2.35 2.24
CA VAL A 13 -5.75 1.92 0.85
C VAL A 13 -7.10 1.25 0.65
N GLY A 14 -7.95 1.84 -0.17
CA GLY A 14 -9.27 1.30 -0.52
C GLY A 14 -9.34 0.81 -1.96
N ASN A 15 -9.99 -0.33 -2.19
CA ASN A 15 -10.30 -0.84 -3.53
C ASN A 15 -11.70 -0.44 -4.01
N LYS A 16 -12.05 -0.79 -5.25
CA LYS A 16 -13.36 -0.45 -5.87
C LYS A 16 -14.55 -1.16 -5.23
N GLU A 17 -14.30 -2.24 -4.52
CA GLU A 17 -15.32 -3.06 -3.86
C GLU A 17 -15.65 -2.54 -2.45
N GLY A 18 -15.00 -1.45 -2.02
CA GLY A 18 -15.16 -0.85 -0.71
C GLY A 18 -14.46 -1.64 0.39
N MET A 19 -13.47 -2.47 0.06
CA MET A 19 -12.58 -3.08 1.03
C MET A 19 -11.34 -2.21 1.22
N GLU A 20 -10.76 -2.26 2.41
CA GLU A 20 -9.59 -1.47 2.76
C GLU A 20 -8.56 -2.22 3.59
N PHE A 21 -7.32 -1.75 3.56
CA PHE A 21 -6.28 -2.10 4.52
C PHE A 21 -5.49 -0.86 4.93
N ILE A 22 -4.82 -0.95 6.08
CA ILE A 22 -3.94 0.11 6.57
C ILE A 22 -2.53 -0.15 6.08
N LEU A 23 -1.99 0.78 5.29
CA LEU A 23 -0.61 0.79 4.87
C LEU A 23 0.23 1.62 5.86
N THR A 24 0.94 0.91 6.73
CA THR A 24 1.89 1.52 7.67
C THR A 24 3.21 1.83 6.98
N GLY A 25 4.03 2.68 7.61
CA GLY A 25 5.30 3.11 7.04
C GLY A 25 5.84 4.36 7.73
N ASN A 26 6.80 5.00 7.07
CA ASN A 26 7.46 6.19 7.56
C ASN A 26 7.17 7.38 6.64
N LEU A 27 6.63 8.46 7.21
CA LEU A 27 6.48 9.72 6.51
C LEU A 27 7.85 10.38 6.32
N THR A 28 8.16 10.80 5.09
CA THR A 28 9.43 11.46 4.76
C THR A 28 9.17 12.77 4.03
N LYS A 29 10.22 13.58 3.85
CA LYS A 29 10.10 14.84 3.12
C LYS A 29 9.74 14.54 1.65
N GLY A 30 8.51 14.85 1.26
CA GLY A 30 8.00 14.66 -0.10
C GLY A 30 7.42 13.28 -0.38
N GLY A 31 7.16 12.46 0.63
CA GLY A 31 6.53 11.15 0.40
C GLY A 31 6.34 10.28 1.63
N PHE A 32 6.14 9.00 1.37
CA PHE A 32 5.89 7.95 2.35
C PHE A 32 6.63 6.69 1.94
N ILE A 33 7.44 6.14 2.85
CA ILE A 33 8.09 4.83 2.67
C ILE A 33 7.21 3.80 3.36
N ALA A 34 6.42 3.07 2.58
CA ALA A 34 5.46 2.10 3.04
C ALA A 34 6.12 0.75 3.40
N ASN A 35 5.60 0.12 4.47
CA ASN A 35 5.94 -1.24 4.83
C ASN A 35 5.13 -2.22 3.95
N PRO A 36 5.77 -3.02 3.08
CA PRO A 36 5.07 -3.99 2.24
C PRO A 36 4.41 -5.11 3.06
N GLU A 37 4.86 -5.39 4.28
CA GLU A 37 4.23 -6.38 5.16
C GLU A 37 2.85 -5.95 5.65
N ALA A 38 2.48 -4.67 5.53
CA ALA A 38 1.14 -4.20 5.87
C ALA A 38 0.07 -4.64 4.86
N ILE A 39 0.48 -5.12 3.67
CA ILE A 39 -0.42 -5.62 2.63
C ILE A 39 -0.68 -7.12 2.87
N GLN A 40 -1.61 -7.44 3.78
CA GLN A 40 -1.92 -8.82 4.19
C GLN A 40 -3.33 -9.26 3.83
N SER A 41 -4.32 -8.42 4.11
CA SER A 41 -5.73 -8.76 3.96
C SER A 41 -6.54 -7.51 3.65
N TRP A 42 -7.57 -7.67 2.83
CA TRP A 42 -8.65 -6.71 2.68
C TRP A 42 -9.64 -6.86 3.83
N HIS A 43 -10.13 -5.74 4.36
CA HIS A 43 -11.15 -5.68 5.39
C HIS A 43 -12.40 -4.97 4.89
N LYS A 44 -13.57 -5.53 5.17
CA LYS A 44 -14.88 -4.90 4.92
C LYS A 44 -15.91 -5.36 5.94
N ASN A 45 -16.34 -4.46 6.82
CA ASN A 45 -17.20 -4.79 7.96
C ASN A 45 -16.59 -5.92 8.82
N THR A 46 -17.18 -7.11 8.81
CA THR A 46 -16.67 -8.31 9.50
C THR A 46 -15.93 -9.28 8.58
N GLU A 47 -15.86 -8.99 7.27
CA GLU A 47 -15.21 -9.84 6.28
C GLU A 47 -13.70 -9.51 6.19
N ILE A 48 -12.90 -10.57 6.15
CA ILE A 48 -11.45 -10.50 5.98
C ILE A 48 -11.08 -11.41 4.81
N THR A 49 -10.50 -10.82 3.77
CA THR A 49 -10.09 -11.54 2.54
C THR A 49 -8.57 -11.44 2.41
N PRO A 50 -7.82 -12.56 2.52
CA PRO A 50 -6.37 -12.56 2.39
C PRO A 50 -5.92 -12.05 1.01
N ILE A 51 -4.86 -11.25 0.99
CA ILE A 51 -4.22 -10.76 -0.23
C ILE A 51 -3.14 -11.75 -0.65
N SER A 52 -3.23 -12.23 -1.89
CA SER A 52 -2.20 -13.14 -2.44
C SER A 52 -0.89 -12.39 -2.72
N GLN A 53 0.23 -13.11 -2.81
CA GLN A 53 1.52 -12.49 -3.16
C GLN A 53 1.48 -11.76 -4.52
N LEU A 54 0.83 -12.36 -5.52
CA LEU A 54 0.66 -11.74 -6.84
C LEU A 54 -0.15 -10.45 -6.75
N GLU A 55 -1.24 -10.47 -5.98
CA GLU A 55 -2.07 -9.29 -5.76
C GLU A 55 -1.32 -8.20 -4.99
N LYS A 56 -0.54 -8.57 -3.97
CA LYS A 56 0.34 -7.65 -3.24
C LYS A 56 1.30 -6.90 -4.18
N GLU A 57 1.95 -7.61 -5.10
CA GLU A 57 2.85 -7.01 -6.09
C GLU A 57 2.10 -6.06 -7.05
N GLN A 58 0.89 -6.42 -7.45
CA GLN A 58 0.03 -5.56 -8.27
C GLN A 58 -0.43 -4.30 -7.52
N ILE A 59 -0.78 -4.42 -6.24
CA ILE A 59 -1.13 -3.29 -5.36
C ILE A 59 0.06 -2.34 -5.26
N MET A 60 1.25 -2.86 -4.92
CA MET A 60 2.47 -2.05 -4.79
C MET A 60 2.77 -1.29 -6.09
N THR A 61 2.76 -2.00 -7.22
CA THR A 61 3.01 -1.42 -8.54
C THR A 61 2.01 -0.32 -8.87
N ALA A 62 0.72 -0.56 -8.65
CA ALA A 62 -0.32 0.41 -8.93
C ALA A 62 -0.22 1.66 -8.06
N ILE A 63 0.10 1.51 -6.77
CA ILE A 63 0.31 2.65 -5.84
C ILE A 63 1.51 3.50 -6.28
N MET A 64 2.62 2.85 -6.64
CA MET A 64 3.81 3.56 -7.14
C MET A 64 3.51 4.30 -8.45
N GLN A 65 2.84 3.65 -9.41
CA GLN A 65 2.43 4.28 -10.67
C GLN A 65 1.47 5.46 -10.44
N GLN A 66 0.53 5.33 -9.52
CA GLN A 66 -0.42 6.39 -9.20
C GLN A 66 0.27 7.63 -8.60
N THR A 67 1.38 7.43 -7.88
CA THR A 67 2.08 8.51 -7.18
C THR A 67 3.35 8.99 -7.90
N ILE A 68 3.73 8.40 -9.04
CA ILE A 68 4.98 8.74 -9.75
C ILE A 68 5.02 10.18 -10.25
N HIS A 69 3.86 10.73 -10.65
CA HIS A 69 3.71 12.11 -11.10
C HIS A 69 3.22 13.06 -9.99
N SER A 70 3.02 12.52 -8.78
CA SER A 70 2.64 13.31 -7.61
C SER A 70 3.87 13.93 -6.95
N PRO A 71 3.78 15.16 -6.42
CA PRO A 71 4.83 15.72 -5.55
C PRO A 71 4.97 14.94 -4.23
N PHE A 72 3.94 14.16 -3.86
CA PHE A 72 3.96 13.22 -2.76
C PHE A 72 4.04 11.79 -3.28
N LYS A 73 5.19 11.14 -3.11
CA LYS A 73 5.46 9.79 -3.63
C LYS A 73 5.25 8.73 -2.56
N ILE A 74 4.74 7.57 -2.95
CA ILE A 74 4.73 6.38 -2.09
C ILE A 74 5.71 5.38 -2.68
N LEU A 75 6.72 5.04 -1.88
CA LEU A 75 7.71 4.02 -2.18
C LEU A 75 7.53 2.87 -1.19
N PHE A 76 8.01 1.67 -1.53
CA PHE A 76 8.03 0.54 -0.62
C PHE A 76 9.47 0.26 -0.21
N ASP A 77 9.67 -0.11 1.06
CA ASP A 77 10.99 -0.47 1.58
C ASP A 77 11.59 -1.65 0.78
N GLU A 78 12.70 -1.39 0.08
CA GLU A 78 13.30 -2.27 -0.94
C GLU A 78 13.97 -3.52 -0.36
N THR A 79 14.10 -3.64 0.96
CA THR A 79 14.54 -4.88 1.62
C THR A 79 13.67 -6.09 1.24
N PHE A 80 12.41 -5.86 0.84
CA PHE A 80 11.49 -6.91 0.39
C PHE A 80 11.85 -7.56 -0.96
N PHE A 81 12.55 -6.87 -1.87
CA PHE A 81 12.84 -7.41 -3.21
C PHE A 81 14.11 -8.30 -3.24
N HIS A 82 14.98 -8.17 -2.25
CA HIS A 82 16.28 -8.86 -2.24
C HIS A 82 16.26 -10.26 -1.62
N GLU A 83 15.19 -10.67 -0.92
CA GLU A 83 15.12 -11.99 -0.26
C GLU A 83 14.64 -13.13 -1.18
N LYS A 84 14.37 -12.88 -2.46
CA LYS A 84 13.93 -13.91 -3.42
C LYS A 84 14.81 -14.03 -4.68
N SER A 85 16.09 -13.68 -4.59
CA SER A 85 17.10 -13.95 -5.64
C SER A 85 18.04 -15.06 -5.21
#